data_AF-L8PPU5-F1
#
_entry.id   AF-L8PPU5-F1
#
_cell.length_a   1.000
_cell.length_b   1.000
_cell.length_c   1.000
_cell.angle_alpha   90.00
_cell.angle_beta   90.00
_cell.angle_gamma   90.00
#
_symmetry.space_group_name_H-M   'P 1'
#
loop_
_entity.id
_entity.type
_entity.pdbx_description
1 polymer ?
#
loop_
_entity_poly.entity_id
_entity_poly.type
_entity_poly.pdbx_seq_one_letter_code
_entity_poly.pdbx_strand_id
1 'polypeptide(L)'
;MVRRQARHRRRLPAAPPSDPSRTFPHYHIANQWQRIKKAGQVDIPDGMVVYGMRHFFASNCLTHGIPITDVAEWMGHKTIEITFRIYRHLMPGSISKAAKILNLDLAA
;
A
#
# COMPACT_ATOMS: atom_id res chain seq x y z
N MET A 1 -22.00 -25.67 43.82
CA MET A 1 -22.55 -25.54 42.45
C MET A 1 -21.54 -24.77 41.59
N VAL A 2 -20.58 -25.47 40.97
CA VAL A 2 -19.44 -24.86 40.27
C VAL A 2 -19.83 -24.61 38.81
N ARG A 3 -20.00 -23.33 38.43
CA ARG A 3 -20.23 -22.93 37.04
C ARG A 3 -18.96 -23.18 36.23
N ARG A 4 -18.99 -24.21 35.38
CA ARG A 4 -17.97 -24.47 34.34
C ARG A 4 -17.89 -23.26 33.41
N GLN A 5 -16.82 -22.47 33.52
CA GLN A 5 -16.48 -21.51 32.48
C GLN A 5 -16.16 -22.28 31.20
N ALA A 6 -16.97 -22.07 30.16
CA ALA A 6 -16.71 -22.57 28.83
C ALA A 6 -15.37 -21.98 28.36
N ARG A 7 -14.35 -22.83 28.24
CA ARG A 7 -13.10 -22.48 27.58
C ARG A 7 -13.45 -22.14 26.13
N HIS A 8 -13.53 -20.85 25.84
CA HIS A 8 -13.53 -20.34 24.48
C HIS A 8 -12.24 -20.87 23.83
N ARG A 9 -12.35 -21.97 23.07
CA ARG A 9 -11.26 -22.42 22.20
C ARG A 9 -11.05 -21.29 21.20
N ARG A 10 -10.10 -20.39 21.47
CA ARG A 10 -9.50 -19.55 20.45
C ARG A 10 -9.00 -20.52 19.40
N ARG A 11 -9.70 -20.62 18.26
CA ARG A 11 -9.19 -21.36 17.10
C ARG A 11 -7.82 -20.76 16.83
N LEU A 12 -6.79 -21.59 16.99
CA LEU A 12 -5.43 -21.24 16.61
C LEU A 12 -5.44 -20.79 15.13
N PRO A 13 -4.61 -19.82 14.77
CA PRO A 13 -4.62 -19.23 13.43
C PRO A 13 -4.44 -20.34 12.39
N ALA A 14 -5.14 -20.23 11.26
CA ALA A 14 -4.75 -20.98 10.07
C ALA A 14 -3.28 -20.65 9.84
N ALA A 15 -2.41 -21.62 10.08
CA ALA A 15 -0.98 -21.47 9.92
C ALA A 15 -0.72 -20.96 8.48
N PRO A 16 0.32 -20.15 8.26
CA PRO A 16 0.84 -19.97 6.91
C PRO A 16 1.04 -21.36 6.27
N PRO A 17 1.06 -21.48 4.93
CA PRO A 17 1.43 -22.73 4.28
C PRO A 17 2.68 -23.25 5.01
N SER A 18 2.59 -24.42 5.63
CA SER A 18 3.67 -25.01 6.41
C SER A 18 4.92 -25.30 5.56
N ASP A 19 4.74 -25.19 4.25
CA ASP A 19 5.70 -25.40 3.19
C ASP A 19 6.03 -24.05 2.52
N PRO A 20 7.25 -23.53 2.69
CA PRO A 20 7.71 -22.29 2.05
C PRO A 20 7.73 -22.34 0.52
N SER A 21 7.69 -23.53 -0.09
CA SER A 21 7.65 -23.68 -1.55
C SER A 21 6.28 -23.37 -2.15
N ARG A 22 5.23 -23.27 -1.32
CA ARG A 22 3.86 -23.01 -1.77
C ARG A 22 3.55 -21.52 -1.74
N THR A 23 2.88 -21.05 -2.79
CA THR A 23 2.35 -19.69 -2.83
C THR A 23 1.21 -19.53 -1.82
N PHE A 24 1.11 -18.33 -1.23
CA PHE A 24 -0.03 -18.01 -0.39
C PHE A 24 -1.31 -18.01 -1.23
N PRO A 25 -2.41 -18.60 -0.73
CA PRO A 25 -3.71 -18.46 -1.38
C PRO A 25 -4.10 -16.98 -1.50
N HIS A 26 -4.75 -16.59 -2.60
CA HIS A 26 -5.12 -15.20 -2.89
C HIS A 26 -5.97 -14.54 -1.78
N TYR A 27 -6.75 -15.32 -1.04
CA TYR A 27 -7.59 -14.85 0.07
C TYR A 27 -6.83 -14.66 1.39
N HIS A 28 -5.58 -15.12 1.50
CA HIS A 28 -4.84 -15.14 2.76
C HIS A 28 -4.72 -13.74 3.37
N ILE A 29 -4.28 -12.77 2.56
CA ILE A 29 -4.13 -11.37 2.98
C ILE A 29 -5.47 -10.74 3.36
N ALA A 30 -6.52 -10.98 2.58
CA ALA A 30 -7.86 -10.47 2.88
C ALA A 30 -8.38 -11.00 4.23
N ASN A 31 -8.18 -12.29 4.51
CA ASN A 31 -8.59 -12.90 5.77
C ASN A 31 -7.80 -12.33 6.96
N GLN A 32 -6.50 -12.11 6.82
CA GLN A 32 -5.69 -11.47 7.87
C GLN A 32 -6.15 -10.03 8.10
N TRP A 33 -6.45 -9.27 7.03
CA TRP A 33 -6.98 -7.91 7.16
C TRP A 33 -8.28 -7.86 7.96
N GLN A 34 -9.24 -8.76 7.69
CA GLN A 34 -10.49 -8.82 8.46
C GLN A 34 -10.25 -9.16 9.94
N ARG A 35 -9.25 -10.00 10.24
CA ARG A 35 -8.87 -10.32 11.62
C ARG A 35 -8.28 -9.11 12.33
N ILE A 36 -7.41 -8.35 11.67
CA ILE A 36 -6.81 -7.13 12.22
C ILE A 36 -7.92 -6.13 12.55
N LYS A 37 -8.83 -5.86 11.62
CA LYS A 37 -9.99 -4.98 11.87
C LYS A 37 -10.85 -5.46 13.04
N LYS A 38 -11.14 -6.77 13.10
CA LYS A 38 -11.96 -7.35 14.18
C LYS A 38 -11.25 -7.32 15.54
N ALA A 39 -9.91 -7.37 15.56
CA ALA A 39 -9.15 -7.31 16.81
C ALA A 39 -9.26 -5.95 17.50
N GLY A 40 -9.53 -4.87 16.75
CA GLY A 40 -9.75 -3.53 17.29
C GLY A 40 -8.56 -2.97 18.08
N GLN A 41 -7.35 -3.47 17.82
CA GLN A 41 -6.13 -3.05 18.50
C GLN A 41 -5.57 -1.74 17.97
N VAL A 42 -5.97 -1.37 16.76
CA VAL A 42 -5.57 -0.16 16.06
C VAL A 42 -6.81 0.49 15.47
N ASP A 43 -6.83 1.83 15.47
CA ASP A 43 -7.88 2.59 14.82
C ASP A 43 -7.66 2.53 13.31
N ILE A 44 -8.64 2.02 12.58
CA ILE A 44 -8.57 1.83 11.12
C ILE A 44 -9.73 2.61 10.51
N PRO A 45 -9.45 3.63 9.69
CA PRO A 45 -10.48 4.41 9.02
C PRO A 45 -11.45 3.56 8.21
N ASP A 46 -12.72 3.96 8.22
CA ASP A 46 -13.75 3.34 7.39
C ASP A 46 -13.38 3.43 5.90
N GLY A 47 -13.62 2.34 5.17
CA GLY A 47 -13.24 2.22 3.76
C GLY A 47 -11.77 1.88 3.50
N MET A 48 -10.91 1.82 4.53
CA MET A 48 -9.52 1.38 4.34
C MET A 48 -9.44 -0.10 3.93
N VAL A 49 -8.74 -0.34 2.83
CA VAL A 49 -8.46 -1.66 2.28
C VAL A 49 -6.94 -1.86 2.12
N VAL A 50 -6.49 -3.11 2.08
CA VAL A 50 -5.06 -3.43 1.90
C VAL A 50 -4.48 -2.80 0.63
N TYR A 51 -5.28 -2.69 -0.43
CA TYR A 51 -4.86 -2.00 -1.66
C TYR A 51 -4.52 -0.52 -1.44
N GLY A 52 -5.09 0.12 -0.42
CA GLY A 52 -4.74 1.47 0.00
C GLY A 52 -3.27 1.62 0.40
N MET A 53 -2.62 0.57 0.89
CA MET A 53 -1.18 0.59 1.21
C MET A 53 -0.33 0.79 -0.05
N ARG A 54 -0.77 0.24 -1.19
CA ARG A 54 -0.11 0.44 -2.49
C ARG A 54 -0.26 1.88 -2.96
N HIS A 55 -1.43 2.49 -2.74
CA HIS A 55 -1.65 3.90 -3.03
C HIS A 55 -0.83 4.83 -2.12
N PHE A 56 -0.75 4.50 -0.84
CA PHE A 56 0.06 5.22 0.14
C PHE A 56 1.54 5.21 -0.26
N PHE A 57 2.08 4.04 -0.60
CA PHE A 57 3.46 3.91 -1.08
C PHE A 57 3.75 4.82 -2.29
N ALA A 58 2.93 4.72 -3.34
CA ALA A 58 3.12 5.52 -4.54
C ALA A 58 3.03 7.02 -4.26
N SER A 59 2.05 7.45 -3.45
CA SER A 59 1.87 8.87 -3.11
C SER A 59 3.07 9.41 -2.33
N ASN A 60 3.60 8.62 -1.40
CA ASN A 60 4.78 8.99 -0.62
C ASN A 60 6.02 9.13 -1.51
N CYS A 61 6.31 8.13 -2.35
CA CYS A 61 7.44 8.17 -3.28
C CYS A 61 7.41 9.41 -4.18
N LEU A 62 6.26 9.70 -4.79
CA LEU A 62 6.12 10.81 -5.73
C LEU A 62 6.20 12.17 -5.03
N THR A 63 5.66 12.29 -3.82
CA THR A 63 5.79 13.51 -3.00
C THR A 63 7.24 13.81 -2.64
N HIS A 64 8.06 12.76 -2.47
CA HIS A 64 9.51 12.88 -2.26
C HIS A 64 10.33 13.03 -3.55
N GLY A 65 9.68 13.20 -4.71
CA GLY A 65 10.36 13.47 -5.97
C GLY A 65 10.97 12.25 -6.65
N ILE A 66 10.62 11.02 -6.21
CA ILE A 66 11.04 9.81 -6.91
C ILE A 66 10.38 9.79 -8.31
N PRO A 67 11.13 9.45 -9.38
CA PRO A 67 10.58 9.39 -10.72
C PRO A 67 9.37 8.46 -10.83
N ILE A 68 8.35 8.90 -11.56
CA ILE A 68 7.10 8.12 -11.74
C ILE A 68 7.33 6.81 -12.52
N THR A 69 8.37 6.75 -13.34
CA THR A 69 8.83 5.54 -14.04
C THR A 69 9.21 4.45 -13.05
N ASP A 70 10.05 4.78 -12.09
CA ASP A 70 10.62 3.85 -11.11
C ASP A 70 9.51 3.35 -10.17
N VAL A 71 8.64 4.27 -9.73
CA VAL A 71 7.48 3.94 -8.90
C VAL A 71 6.51 3.02 -9.65
N ALA A 72 6.31 3.21 -10.96
CA ALA A 72 5.49 2.33 -11.79
C ALA A 72 6.09 0.92 -11.91
N GLU A 73 7.40 0.83 -12.08
CA GLU A 73 8.15 -0.43 -12.17
C GLU A 73 8.09 -1.20 -10.85
N TRP A 74 8.36 -0.55 -9.71
CA TRP A 74 8.29 -1.19 -8.39
C TRP A 74 6.91 -1.72 -8.04
N MET A 75 5.86 -1.04 -8.53
CA MET A 75 4.49 -1.53 -8.40
C MET A 75 4.18 -2.69 -9.36
N GLY A 76 4.97 -2.92 -10.40
CA GLY A 76 4.71 -3.93 -11.42
C GLY A 76 3.54 -3.54 -12.34
N HIS A 77 3.39 -2.25 -12.65
CA HIS A 77 2.40 -1.83 -13.65
C HIS A 77 2.89 -2.17 -15.06
N LYS A 78 2.00 -2.79 -15.85
CA LYS A 78 2.30 -3.16 -17.24
C LYS A 78 2.60 -1.93 -18.11
N THR A 79 1.95 -0.81 -17.85
CA THR A 79 2.16 0.46 -18.55
C THR A 79 2.19 1.62 -17.56
N ILE A 80 3.02 2.62 -17.87
CA ILE A 80 3.15 3.85 -17.06
C ILE A 80 1.85 4.64 -17.00
N GLU A 81 0.99 4.55 -18.01
CA GLU A 81 -0.31 5.25 -18.08
C GLU A 81 -1.19 4.96 -16.86
N ILE A 82 -1.13 3.74 -16.31
CA ILE A 82 -1.86 3.36 -15.10
C ILE A 82 -1.43 4.24 -13.92
N THR A 83 -0.13 4.37 -13.71
CA THR A 83 0.45 5.20 -12.65
C THR A 83 0.19 6.68 -12.92
N PHE A 84 0.44 7.14 -14.14
CA PHE A 84 0.31 8.54 -14.52
C PHE A 84 -1.13 9.04 -14.35
N ARG A 85 -2.13 8.28 -14.80
CA ARG A 85 -3.55 8.65 -14.67
C ARG A 85 -3.95 8.90 -13.21
N ILE A 86 -3.42 8.10 -12.29
CA ILE A 86 -3.77 8.19 -10.87
C ILE A 86 -2.99 9.32 -10.20
N TYR A 87 -1.67 9.42 -10.44
CA TYR A 87 -0.79 10.26 -9.61
C TYR A 87 -0.24 11.51 -10.29
N ARG A 88 -0.61 11.84 -11.54
CA ARG A 88 -0.15 13.05 -12.24
C ARG A 88 -0.33 14.35 -11.45
N HIS A 89 -1.29 14.39 -10.52
CA HIS A 89 -1.59 15.55 -9.70
C HIS A 89 -0.56 15.79 -8.59
N LEU A 90 0.21 14.75 -8.21
CA LEU A 90 1.31 14.86 -7.25
C LEU A 90 2.61 15.31 -7.91
N MET A 91 2.68 15.23 -9.24
CA MET A 91 3.84 15.71 -9.96
C MET A 91 3.84 17.24 -9.93
N PRO A 92 4.96 17.89 -9.57
CA PRO A 92 5.03 19.33 -9.57
C PRO A 92 4.66 19.86 -10.96
N GLY A 93 3.72 20.81 -11.02
CA GLY A 93 3.32 21.51 -12.25
C GLY A 93 4.57 22.08 -12.92
N SER A 94 5.05 21.37 -13.93
CA SER A 94 6.46 21.41 -14.30
C SER A 94 6.84 22.68 -15.03
N ILE A 95 5.91 23.39 -15.66
CA ILE A 95 6.26 24.50 -16.55
C ILE A 95 6.96 25.62 -15.78
N SER A 96 6.38 26.11 -14.68
CA SER A 96 6.97 27.23 -13.93
C SER A 96 8.22 26.84 -13.14
N LYS A 97 8.30 25.59 -12.65
CA LYS A 97 9.48 25.09 -11.93
C LYS A 97 10.63 24.78 -12.89
N ALA A 98 10.34 24.14 -14.02
CA ALA A 98 11.32 23.85 -15.06
C ALA A 98 11.85 25.15 -15.68
N ALA A 99 10.98 26.12 -15.97
CA ALA A 99 11.41 27.43 -16.46
C ALA A 99 12.37 28.13 -15.48
N LYS A 100 12.11 28.05 -14.17
CA LYS A 100 13.03 28.61 -13.15
C LYS A 100 14.38 27.88 -13.11
N ILE A 101 14.38 26.55 -13.13
CA ILE A 101 15.61 25.75 -13.13
C ILE A 101 16.44 26.05 -14.39
N LEU A 102 15.81 26.00 -15.57
CA LEU A 102 16.47 26.28 -16.83
C LEU A 102 17.01 27.71 -16.89
N ASN A 103 16.24 28.71 -16.43
CA ASN A 103 16.73 30.10 -16.41
C ASN A 103 17.90 30.31 -15.45
N LEU A 104 17.97 29.59 -14.33
CA LEU A 104 19.11 29.67 -13.41
C LEU A 104 20.36 29.05 -14.03
N ASP A 105 20.22 27.92 -14.72
CA ASP A 105 21.36 27.21 -15.33
C ASP A 105 21.90 27.92 -16.59
N LEU A 106 21.06 28.65 -17.33
CA LEU A 106 21.46 29.43 -18.51
C LEU A 106 22.07 30.80 -18.18
N ALA A 107 21.93 31.27 -16.94
CA ALA A 107 22.44 32.57 -16.49
C ALA A 107 23.79 32.48 -15.75
N ALA A 108 24.32 31.27 -15.56
CA ALA A 108 25.65 30.98 -15.00
C ALA A 108 26.69 30.77 -16.11
#